data_AF-A0A074MEJ8-F1
#
_entry.id   AF-A0A074MEJ8-F1
#
_cell.length_a   1.000
_cell.length_b   1.000
_cell.length_c   1.000
_cell.angle_alpha   90.00
_cell.angle_beta   90.00
_cell.angle_gamma   90.00
#
_symmetry.space_group_name_H-M   'P 1'
#
loop_
_entity.id
_entity.type
_entity.pdbx_description
1 polymer ?
#
loop_
_entity_poly.entity_id
_entity_poly.type
_entity_poly.pdbx_seq_one_letter_code
_entity_poly.pdbx_strand_id
1 'polypeptide(L)'
;MSELPDESLKWLTSCGFTVKTEAIWQEALTHGSFNSGSPAQEDHARDYQRLEFLGDRVLGLAVASWLYSASDSHEGQLSQRLNALVSGRTCARIARSIAMPDHLRLGKQAREDGGADSDNILGDVMEAVIGASFLDNGFDVTRDVILALWKSDLAGDAGKSKHPKSALQEWAAHNKRAMPQYDVTGRSGPDHASRFMVKVRIHNVGEAEAEATSKSEAEKLAAKAFLEQFG
;
A
#
# COMPACT_ATOMS: atom_id res chain seq x y z
N MET A 1 -9.56 3.77 -33.41
CA MET A 1 -10.02 4.99 -32.73
C MET A 1 -10.30 4.59 -31.30
N SER A 2 -9.54 5.14 -30.36
CA SER A 2 -9.91 5.10 -28.94
C SER A 2 -10.96 6.19 -28.75
N GLU A 3 -12.07 5.86 -28.10
CA GLU A 3 -13.09 6.82 -27.71
C GLU A 3 -13.16 6.75 -26.18
N LEU A 4 -12.14 7.34 -25.54
CA LEU A 4 -12.21 7.56 -24.11
C LEU A 4 -13.36 8.56 -23.87
N PRO A 5 -14.34 8.26 -22.99
CA PRO A 5 -15.44 9.19 -22.75
C PRO A 5 -14.94 10.56 -22.28
N ASP A 6 -15.57 11.64 -22.76
CA ASP A 6 -15.22 13.03 -22.38
C ASP A 6 -15.19 13.24 -20.86
N GLU A 7 -16.08 12.56 -20.12
CA GLU A 7 -16.12 12.59 -18.66
C GLU A 7 -14.86 11.99 -18.04
N SER A 8 -14.36 10.88 -18.57
CA SER A 8 -13.13 10.22 -18.12
C SER A 8 -11.90 11.06 -18.45
N LEU A 9 -11.88 11.75 -19.59
CA LEU A 9 -10.80 12.68 -19.94
C LEU A 9 -10.72 13.86 -18.97
N LYS A 10 -11.88 14.47 -18.66
CA LYS A 10 -11.98 15.56 -17.68
C LYS A 10 -11.58 15.09 -16.28
N TRP A 11 -12.02 13.90 -15.89
CA TRP A 11 -11.67 13.28 -14.62
C TRP A 11 -10.16 13.06 -14.48
N LEU A 12 -9.51 12.43 -15.47
CA LEU A 12 -8.06 12.22 -15.48
C LEU A 12 -7.30 13.54 -15.30
N THR A 13 -7.72 14.57 -16.04
CA THR A 13 -7.14 15.92 -15.96
C THR A 13 -7.33 16.52 -14.56
N SER A 14 -8.50 16.35 -13.95
CA SER A 14 -8.79 16.83 -12.58
C SER A 14 -7.95 16.12 -11.51
N CYS A 15 -7.53 14.88 -11.76
CA CYS A 15 -6.62 14.12 -10.90
C CYS A 15 -5.14 14.52 -11.09
N GLY A 16 -4.84 15.42 -12.03
CA GLY A 16 -3.49 15.89 -12.32
C GLY A 16 -2.79 15.14 -13.47
N PHE A 17 -3.45 14.18 -14.11
CA PHE A 17 -2.89 13.48 -15.27
C PHE A 17 -2.95 14.33 -16.54
N THR A 18 -1.94 14.19 -17.40
CA THR A 18 -1.94 14.79 -18.75
C THR A 18 -2.16 13.69 -19.78
N VAL A 19 -3.20 13.83 -20.61
CA VAL A 19 -3.54 12.84 -21.63
C VAL A 19 -3.10 13.36 -23.00
N LYS A 20 -2.14 12.70 -23.64
CA LYS A 20 -1.72 12.97 -25.03
C LYS A 20 -2.17 11.87 -25.98
N THR A 21 -2.17 10.62 -25.50
CA THR A 21 -2.52 9.44 -26.30
C THR A 21 -3.71 8.69 -25.69
N GLU A 22 -4.95 9.10 -25.98
CA GLU A 22 -6.17 8.53 -25.33
C GLU A 22 -6.23 6.99 -25.30
N ALA A 23 -5.73 6.33 -26.35
CA ALA A 23 -5.74 4.87 -26.45
C ALA A 23 -5.07 4.15 -25.27
N ILE A 24 -3.97 4.70 -24.73
CA ILE A 24 -3.26 4.08 -23.61
C ILE A 24 -4.01 4.24 -22.29
N TRP A 25 -4.74 5.34 -22.13
CA TRP A 25 -5.56 5.61 -20.94
C TRP A 25 -6.85 4.79 -20.98
N GLN A 26 -7.42 4.61 -22.18
CA GLN A 26 -8.52 3.68 -22.37
C GLN A 26 -8.08 2.24 -22.03
N GLU A 27 -6.91 1.80 -22.47
CA GLU A 27 -6.32 0.50 -22.11
C GLU A 27 -6.18 0.37 -20.57
N ALA A 28 -5.60 1.38 -19.92
CA ALA A 28 -5.43 1.39 -18.45
C ALA A 28 -6.74 1.25 -17.67
N LEU A 29 -7.85 1.81 -18.17
CA LEU A 29 -9.16 1.76 -17.51
C LEU A 29 -9.99 0.53 -17.92
N THR A 30 -9.44 -0.40 -18.71
CA THR A 30 -10.16 -1.56 -19.24
C THR A 30 -9.74 -2.84 -18.53
N HIS A 31 -10.68 -3.44 -17.80
CA HIS A 31 -10.52 -4.77 -17.23
C HIS A 31 -10.79 -5.86 -18.28
N GLY A 32 -10.12 -7.00 -18.19
CA GLY A 32 -10.24 -8.10 -19.16
C GLY A 32 -11.68 -8.59 -19.38
N SER A 33 -12.55 -8.51 -18.35
CA SER A 33 -13.97 -8.87 -18.48
C SER A 33 -14.77 -7.99 -19.44
N PHE A 34 -14.29 -6.80 -19.77
CA PHE A 34 -14.93 -5.91 -20.75
C PHE A 34 -14.83 -6.49 -22.17
N ASN A 35 -13.76 -7.23 -22.45
CA ASN A 35 -13.45 -7.73 -23.79
C ASN A 35 -14.07 -9.12 -24.09
N SER A 36 -14.47 -9.88 -23.06
CA SER A 36 -14.99 -11.24 -23.16
C SER A 36 -16.41 -11.38 -23.75
N GLY A 37 -16.95 -10.34 -24.39
CA GLY A 37 -18.32 -10.28 -24.92
C GLY A 37 -18.46 -10.29 -26.45
N SER A 38 -17.36 -10.30 -27.21
CA SER A 38 -17.40 -10.31 -28.68
C SER A 38 -16.23 -11.08 -29.30
N PRO A 39 -16.47 -12.24 -29.95
CA PRO A 39 -15.42 -13.08 -30.55
C PRO A 39 -14.56 -12.39 -31.61
N ALA A 40 -15.03 -11.28 -32.18
CA ALA A 40 -14.32 -10.49 -33.19
C ALA A 40 -13.28 -9.50 -32.60
N GLN A 41 -13.23 -9.32 -31.27
CA GLN A 41 -12.33 -8.37 -30.59
C GLN A 41 -11.23 -9.05 -29.76
N GLU A 42 -11.27 -10.36 -29.58
CA GLU A 42 -10.38 -11.10 -28.67
C GLU A 42 -8.90 -11.03 -29.06
N ASP A 43 -8.56 -10.96 -30.35
CA ASP A 43 -7.16 -11.00 -30.79
C ASP A 43 -6.38 -9.70 -30.53
N HIS A 44 -7.05 -8.56 -30.26
CA HIS A 44 -6.40 -7.24 -30.16
C HIS A 44 -6.91 -6.31 -29.05
N ALA A 45 -7.93 -6.70 -28.27
CA ALA A 45 -8.44 -5.86 -27.20
C ALA A 45 -7.49 -5.90 -25.99
N ARG A 46 -6.71 -4.84 -25.82
CA ARG A 46 -5.78 -4.70 -24.69
C ARG A 46 -6.53 -4.34 -23.42
N ASP A 47 -6.13 -4.95 -22.32
CA ASP A 47 -6.55 -4.64 -20.97
C ASP A 47 -5.40 -4.01 -20.18
N TYR A 48 -5.67 -3.68 -18.92
CA TYR A 48 -4.74 -2.93 -18.09
C TYR A 48 -3.48 -3.70 -17.67
N GLN A 49 -3.42 -5.04 -17.82
CA GLN A 49 -2.46 -5.89 -17.10
C GLN A 49 -0.99 -5.56 -17.40
N ARG A 50 -0.68 -5.20 -18.65
CA ARG A 50 0.69 -4.82 -19.03
C ARG A 50 1.08 -3.45 -18.48
N LEU A 51 0.12 -2.54 -18.39
CA LEU A 51 0.33 -1.22 -17.83
C LEU A 51 0.43 -1.28 -16.31
N GLU A 52 -0.36 -2.12 -15.65
CA GLU A 52 -0.27 -2.45 -14.22
C GLU A 52 1.15 -2.91 -13.87
N PHE A 53 1.65 -3.94 -14.57
CA PHE A 53 3.00 -4.44 -14.36
C PHE A 53 4.06 -3.32 -14.41
N LEU A 54 3.96 -2.41 -15.38
CA LEU A 54 4.90 -1.30 -15.51
C LEU A 54 4.70 -0.25 -14.40
N GLY A 55 3.44 0.07 -14.13
CA GLY A 55 3.02 1.10 -13.19
C GLY A 55 3.41 0.80 -11.75
N ASP A 56 3.32 -0.47 -11.32
CA ASP A 56 3.81 -0.90 -10.00
C ASP A 56 5.30 -0.53 -9.79
N ARG A 57 6.16 -0.78 -10.79
CA ARG A 57 7.59 -0.45 -10.67
C ARG A 57 7.84 1.05 -10.71
N VAL A 58 7.05 1.80 -11.49
CA VAL A 58 7.11 3.27 -11.53
C VAL A 58 6.71 3.86 -10.18
N LEU A 59 5.61 3.37 -9.60
CA LEU A 59 5.15 3.74 -8.26
C LEU A 59 6.20 3.41 -7.20
N GLY A 60 6.75 2.19 -7.25
CA GLY A 60 7.83 1.74 -6.38
C GLY A 60 9.03 2.66 -6.42
N LEU A 61 9.52 3.02 -7.61
CA LEU A 61 10.66 3.92 -7.76
C LEU A 61 10.36 5.34 -7.25
N ALA A 62 9.18 5.89 -7.57
CA ALA A 62 8.77 7.22 -7.12
C ALA A 62 8.73 7.31 -5.58
N VAL A 63 8.11 6.33 -4.93
CA VAL A 63 7.98 6.29 -3.47
C VAL A 63 9.33 5.97 -2.80
N ALA A 64 10.12 5.05 -3.34
CA ALA A 64 11.44 4.72 -2.81
C ALA A 64 12.39 5.93 -2.87
N SER A 65 12.38 6.68 -3.98
CA SER A 65 13.17 7.90 -4.15
C SER A 65 12.77 8.98 -3.14
N TRP A 66 11.46 9.15 -2.91
CA TRP A 66 10.95 10.06 -1.88
C TRP A 66 11.39 9.63 -0.48
N LEU A 67 11.23 8.34 -0.12
CA LEU A 67 11.60 7.81 1.20
C LEU A 67 13.09 8.00 1.50
N TYR A 68 13.95 7.72 0.51
CA TYR A 68 15.40 7.93 0.61
C TYR A 68 15.75 9.40 0.85
N SER A 69 15.05 10.32 0.19
CA SER A 69 15.32 11.76 0.32
C SER A 69 14.72 12.37 1.60
N ALA A 70 13.62 11.80 2.10
CA ALA A 70 12.86 12.34 3.23
C ALA A 70 13.34 11.86 4.61
N SER A 71 14.22 10.85 4.68
CA SER A 71 14.71 10.31 5.96
C SER A 71 16.05 9.58 5.85
N ASP A 72 16.86 9.64 6.90
CA ASP A 72 18.08 8.83 7.08
C ASP A 72 17.78 7.43 7.67
N SER A 73 16.57 6.92 7.49
CA SER A 73 16.15 5.61 7.99
C SER A 73 16.99 4.49 7.36
N HIS A 74 17.27 3.44 8.13
CA HIS A 74 17.94 2.25 7.61
C HIS A 74 17.07 1.49 6.61
N GLU A 75 17.71 0.73 5.71
CA GLU A 75 17.10 -0.01 4.60
C GLU A 75 15.83 -0.79 5.02
N GLY A 76 15.87 -1.56 6.11
CA GLY A 76 14.70 -2.32 6.56
C GLY A 76 13.47 -1.47 6.89
N GLN A 77 13.66 -0.26 7.45
CA GLN A 77 12.55 0.67 7.73
C GLN A 77 12.03 1.30 6.44
N LEU A 78 12.92 1.63 5.50
CA LEU A 78 12.55 2.14 4.18
C LEU A 78 11.72 1.11 3.41
N SER A 79 12.17 -0.14 3.39
CA SER A 79 11.47 -1.26 2.75
C SER A 79 10.09 -1.52 3.37
N GLN A 80 9.96 -1.43 4.70
CA GLN A 80 8.68 -1.57 5.37
C GLN A 80 7.70 -0.44 4.99
N ARG A 81 8.15 0.82 4.99
CA ARG A 81 7.32 1.95 4.56
C ARG A 81 6.95 1.85 3.09
N LEU A 82 7.91 1.51 2.23
CA LEU A 82 7.69 1.34 0.81
C LEU A 82 6.56 0.34 0.56
N ASN A 83 6.68 -0.87 1.11
CA ASN A 83 5.66 -1.92 0.95
C ASN A 83 4.27 -1.50 1.43
N ALA A 84 4.18 -0.71 2.51
CA ALA A 84 2.89 -0.20 2.98
C ALA A 84 2.30 0.84 2.01
N LEU A 85 3.14 1.76 1.54
CA LEU A 85 2.74 2.88 0.67
C LEU A 85 2.37 2.42 -0.75
N VAL A 86 3.01 1.38 -1.27
CA VAL A 86 2.74 0.86 -2.63
C VAL A 86 1.84 -0.38 -2.63
N SER A 87 1.27 -0.76 -1.48
CA SER A 87 0.39 -1.94 -1.43
C SER A 87 -0.89 -1.73 -2.25
N GLY A 88 -1.40 -2.81 -2.85
CA GLY A 88 -2.68 -2.78 -3.58
C GLY A 88 -3.85 -2.21 -2.77
N ARG A 89 -3.86 -2.40 -1.44
CA ARG A 89 -4.84 -1.76 -0.54
C ARG A 89 -4.73 -0.24 -0.53
N THR A 90 -3.50 0.30 -0.48
CA THR A 90 -3.25 1.74 -0.56
C THR A 90 -3.65 2.28 -1.92
N CYS A 91 -3.26 1.60 -3.00
CA CYS A 91 -3.66 1.92 -4.37
C CYS A 91 -5.19 1.96 -4.51
N ALA A 92 -5.90 0.93 -4.04
CA ALA A 92 -7.36 0.85 -4.09
C ALA A 92 -8.05 1.94 -3.28
N ARG A 93 -7.52 2.30 -2.11
CA ARG A 93 -8.05 3.41 -1.30
C ARG A 93 -7.89 4.75 -2.03
N ILE A 94 -6.74 4.97 -2.66
CA ILE A 94 -6.48 6.20 -3.42
C ILE A 94 -7.37 6.25 -4.66
N ALA A 95 -7.49 5.14 -5.40
CA ALA A 95 -8.41 5.00 -6.52
C ALA A 95 -9.85 5.40 -6.15
N ARG A 96 -10.36 4.95 -5.00
CA ARG A 96 -11.68 5.38 -4.49
C ARG A 96 -11.72 6.86 -4.14
N SER A 97 -10.68 7.40 -3.50
CA SER A 97 -10.66 8.82 -3.12
C SER A 97 -10.71 9.78 -4.30
N ILE A 98 -10.28 9.32 -5.48
CA ILE A 98 -10.37 10.07 -6.73
C ILE A 98 -11.58 9.68 -7.58
N ALA A 99 -12.54 8.90 -7.06
CA ALA A 99 -13.72 8.43 -7.81
C ALA A 99 -13.42 7.59 -9.06
N MET A 100 -12.30 6.84 -9.07
CA MET A 100 -11.95 5.93 -10.18
C MET A 100 -13.01 4.87 -10.53
N PRO A 101 -13.78 4.27 -9.58
CA PRO A 101 -14.78 3.25 -9.90
C PRO A 101 -15.76 3.63 -11.02
N ASP A 102 -16.11 4.91 -11.11
CA ASP A 102 -17.08 5.44 -12.09
C ASP A 102 -16.54 5.41 -13.53
N HIS A 103 -15.21 5.36 -13.69
CA HIS A 103 -14.52 5.43 -14.97
C HIS A 103 -14.04 4.06 -15.48
N LEU A 104 -14.22 2.99 -14.68
CA LEU A 104 -13.80 1.64 -15.04
C LEU A 104 -14.66 1.05 -16.17
N ARG A 105 -13.98 0.45 -17.15
CA ARG A 105 -14.61 -0.32 -18.22
C ARG A 105 -14.60 -1.80 -17.81
N LEU A 106 -15.74 -2.24 -17.29
CA LEU A 106 -15.99 -3.59 -16.81
C LEU A 106 -17.08 -4.25 -17.66
N GLY A 107 -16.96 -5.55 -17.93
CA GLY A 107 -18.05 -6.33 -18.50
C GLY A 107 -19.26 -6.35 -17.57
N LYS A 108 -20.46 -6.53 -18.15
CA LYS A 108 -21.74 -6.48 -17.41
C LYS A 108 -21.74 -7.35 -16.16
N GLN A 109 -21.37 -8.63 -16.30
CA GLN A 109 -21.35 -9.58 -15.18
C GLN A 109 -20.38 -9.13 -14.08
N ALA A 110 -19.15 -8.75 -14.44
CA ALA A 110 -18.17 -8.29 -13.46
C ALA A 110 -18.61 -7.03 -12.71
N ARG A 111 -19.36 -6.13 -13.38
CA ARG A 111 -19.96 -4.96 -12.72
C ARG A 111 -21.05 -5.38 -11.74
N GLU A 112 -21.94 -6.30 -12.11
CA GLU A 112 -22.99 -6.84 -11.25
C GLU A 112 -22.43 -7.60 -10.03
N ASP A 113 -21.28 -8.26 -10.19
CA ASP A 113 -20.58 -8.98 -9.12
C ASP A 113 -19.78 -8.06 -8.18
N GLY A 114 -19.89 -6.73 -8.33
CA GLY A 114 -19.21 -5.75 -7.47
C GLY A 114 -17.77 -5.45 -7.86
N GLY A 115 -17.35 -5.75 -9.10
CA GLY A 115 -15.99 -5.51 -9.57
C GLY A 115 -15.53 -4.05 -9.51
N ALA A 116 -16.46 -3.09 -9.61
CA ALA A 116 -16.15 -1.66 -9.47
C ALA A 116 -15.68 -1.29 -8.06
N ASP A 117 -16.07 -2.06 -7.04
CA ASP A 117 -15.72 -1.85 -5.64
C ASP A 117 -14.61 -2.80 -5.15
N SER A 118 -14.05 -3.65 -6.03
CA SER A 118 -13.03 -4.62 -5.68
C SER A 118 -11.68 -3.95 -5.38
N ASP A 119 -11.10 -4.22 -4.21
CA ASP A 119 -9.75 -3.76 -3.85
C ASP A 119 -8.70 -4.22 -4.86
N ASN A 120 -8.82 -5.44 -5.38
CA ASN A 120 -7.85 -5.96 -6.34
C ASN A 120 -7.92 -5.17 -7.65
N ILE A 121 -9.12 -5.03 -8.23
CA ILE A 121 -9.30 -4.31 -9.52
C ILE A 121 -8.90 -2.85 -9.38
N LEU A 122 -9.29 -2.18 -8.30
CA LEU A 122 -8.96 -0.77 -8.09
C LEU A 122 -7.46 -0.55 -7.84
N GLY A 123 -6.80 -1.49 -7.16
CA GLY A 123 -5.35 -1.48 -6.99
C GLY A 123 -4.64 -1.59 -8.33
N ASP A 124 -4.96 -2.64 -9.09
CA ASP A 124 -4.33 -2.93 -10.38
C ASP A 124 -4.56 -1.78 -11.39
N VAL A 125 -5.78 -1.24 -11.46
CA VAL A 125 -6.08 -0.14 -12.39
C VAL A 125 -5.38 1.16 -11.97
N MET A 126 -5.22 1.43 -10.68
CA MET A 126 -4.44 2.58 -10.23
C MET A 126 -2.99 2.47 -10.70
N GLU A 127 -2.39 1.28 -10.59
CA GLU A 127 -1.05 1.02 -11.13
C GLU A 127 -1.04 1.16 -12.66
N ALA A 128 -2.05 0.65 -13.36
CA ALA A 128 -2.13 0.79 -14.80
C ALA A 128 -2.23 2.24 -15.29
N VAL A 129 -2.98 3.10 -14.59
CA VAL A 129 -3.07 4.53 -14.87
C VAL A 129 -1.71 5.22 -14.66
N ILE A 130 -0.95 4.79 -13.63
CA ILE A 130 0.43 5.24 -13.44
C ILE A 130 1.32 4.77 -14.61
N GLY A 131 1.19 3.52 -15.05
CA GLY A 131 1.90 2.98 -16.21
C GLY A 131 1.59 3.75 -17.51
N ALA A 132 0.33 4.09 -17.74
CA ALA A 132 -0.11 4.93 -18.86
C ALA A 132 0.51 6.33 -18.78
N SER A 133 0.45 6.98 -17.61
CA SER A 133 1.09 8.28 -17.39
C SER A 133 2.58 8.25 -17.69
N PHE A 134 3.28 7.20 -17.25
CA PHE A 134 4.71 7.06 -17.49
C PHE A 134 5.05 6.96 -18.98
N LEU A 135 4.29 6.16 -19.74
CA LEU A 135 4.51 6.01 -21.18
C LEU A 135 4.13 7.26 -21.97
N ASP A 136 3.11 8.00 -21.55
CA ASP A 136 2.61 9.19 -22.26
C ASP A 136 3.35 10.48 -21.87
N ASN A 137 3.87 10.55 -20.63
CA ASN A 137 4.45 11.78 -20.06
C ASN A 137 5.85 11.65 -19.46
N GLY A 138 6.38 10.44 -19.30
CA GLY A 138 7.68 10.19 -18.68
C GLY A 138 7.64 10.16 -17.14
N PHE A 139 8.80 9.87 -16.54
CA PHE A 139 8.90 9.59 -15.11
C PHE A 139 8.66 10.82 -14.24
N ASP A 140 9.29 11.97 -14.52
CA ASP A 140 9.22 13.14 -13.63
C ASP A 140 7.79 13.65 -13.46
N VAL A 141 7.04 13.78 -14.57
CA VAL A 141 5.63 14.18 -14.55
C VAL A 141 4.79 13.17 -13.77
N THR A 142 5.02 11.89 -14.01
CA THR A 142 4.26 10.81 -13.34
C THR A 142 4.57 10.76 -11.84
N ARG A 143 5.84 10.91 -11.45
CA ARG A 143 6.28 11.01 -10.05
C ARG A 143 5.56 12.13 -9.33
N ASP A 144 5.49 13.32 -9.94
CA ASP A 144 4.89 14.48 -9.28
C ASP A 144 3.38 14.27 -9.02
N VAL A 145 2.67 13.62 -9.96
CA VAL A 145 1.27 13.21 -9.76
C VAL A 145 1.15 12.15 -8.65
N ILE A 146 2.00 11.12 -8.66
CA ILE A 146 2.03 10.10 -7.59
C ILE A 146 2.20 10.76 -6.22
N LEU A 147 3.19 11.64 -6.06
CA LEU A 147 3.46 12.29 -4.77
C LEU A 147 2.31 13.20 -4.32
N ALA A 148 1.60 13.83 -5.26
CA ALA A 148 0.41 14.62 -4.96
C ALA A 148 -0.75 13.73 -4.47
N LEU A 149 -1.02 12.61 -5.16
CA LEU A 149 -2.08 11.67 -4.81
C LEU A 149 -1.78 10.93 -3.49
N TRP A 150 -0.52 10.59 -3.23
CA TRP A 150 -0.07 9.90 -2.01
C TRP A 150 0.21 10.85 -0.85
N LYS A 151 0.04 12.17 -1.01
CA LYS A 151 0.48 13.19 -0.04
C LYS A 151 0.04 12.90 1.40
N SER A 152 -1.21 12.46 1.60
CA SER A 152 -1.74 12.09 2.92
C SER A 152 -1.00 10.92 3.56
N ASP A 153 -0.63 9.92 2.77
CA ASP A 153 0.04 8.71 3.23
C ASP A 153 1.53 8.93 3.49
N LEU A 154 2.16 9.76 2.64
CA LEU A 154 3.55 10.16 2.81
C LEU A 154 3.72 11.00 4.09
N ALA A 155 2.78 11.91 4.36
CA ALA A 155 2.75 12.71 5.59
C ALA A 155 2.37 11.86 6.83
N GLY A 156 1.43 10.94 6.65
CA GLY A 156 0.90 10.07 7.69
C GLY A 156 1.92 9.07 8.24
N ASP A 157 1.52 8.38 9.30
CA ASP A 157 2.32 7.33 9.94
C ASP A 157 2.17 5.95 9.26
N ALA A 158 1.64 5.92 8.03
CA ALA A 158 1.55 4.70 7.24
C ALA A 158 2.95 4.09 7.06
N GLY A 159 3.13 2.86 7.57
CA GLY A 159 4.43 2.20 7.64
C GLY A 159 5.43 2.79 8.66
N LYS A 160 5.10 3.89 9.37
CA LYS A 160 5.88 4.40 10.51
C LYS A 160 5.56 3.70 11.83
N SER A 161 4.66 2.71 11.83
CA SER A 161 4.55 1.73 12.91
C SER A 161 5.89 1.00 13.02
N LYS A 162 6.82 1.60 13.78
CA LYS A 162 8.01 0.91 14.22
C LYS A 162 7.51 -0.34 14.90
N HIS A 163 7.93 -1.50 14.39
CA HIS A 163 7.64 -2.74 15.05
C HIS A 163 7.97 -2.57 16.55
N PRO A 164 7.01 -2.74 17.48
CA PRO A 164 7.19 -2.28 18.86
C PRO A 164 8.47 -2.81 19.53
N LYS A 165 8.92 -4.02 19.15
CA LYS A 165 10.20 -4.57 19.61
C LYS A 165 11.42 -3.78 19.13
N SER A 166 11.42 -3.33 17.87
CA SER A 166 12.48 -2.49 17.30
C SER A 166 12.44 -1.08 17.88
N ALA A 167 11.24 -0.51 18.04
CA ALA A 167 11.06 0.77 18.73
C ALA A 167 11.63 0.72 20.16
N LEU A 168 11.37 -0.36 20.90
CA LEU A 168 11.85 -0.53 22.26
C LEU A 168 13.36 -0.77 22.32
N GLN A 169 13.94 -1.49 21.36
CA GLN A 169 15.40 -1.65 21.25
C GLN A 169 16.09 -0.31 20.97
N GLU A 170 15.56 0.49 20.04
CA GLU A 170 16.08 1.82 19.73
C GLU A 170 15.95 2.77 20.92
N TRP A 171 14.80 2.79 21.59
CA TRP A 171 14.59 3.56 22.81
C TRP A 171 15.61 3.18 23.90
N ALA A 172 15.84 1.89 24.10
CA ALA A 172 16.83 1.40 25.05
C ALA A 172 18.24 1.86 24.69
N ALA A 173 18.64 1.74 23.42
CA ALA A 173 19.95 2.16 22.94
C ALA A 173 20.15 3.68 23.07
N HIS A 174 19.15 4.48 22.67
CA HIS A 174 19.18 5.94 22.77
C HIS A 174 19.33 6.41 24.23
N ASN A 175 18.63 5.74 25.16
CA ASN A 175 18.70 6.03 26.59
C ASN A 175 19.87 5.34 27.31
N LYS A 176 20.83 4.74 26.57
CA LYS A 176 21.99 4.01 27.12
C LYS A 176 21.59 2.93 28.15
N ARG A 177 20.49 2.23 27.89
CA ARG A 177 19.95 1.14 28.72
C ARG A 177 20.34 -0.22 28.15
N ALA A 178 20.19 -1.25 28.98
CA ALA A 178 20.35 -2.64 28.55
C ALA A 178 19.30 -3.01 27.49
N MET A 179 19.60 -4.03 26.67
CA MET A 179 18.64 -4.52 25.68
C MET A 179 17.39 -5.11 26.35
N PRO A 180 16.20 -4.98 25.71
CA PRO A 180 14.97 -5.57 26.22
C PRO A 180 15.04 -7.10 26.23
N GLN A 181 14.70 -7.71 27.36
CA GLN A 181 14.59 -9.17 27.53
C GLN A 181 13.12 -9.57 27.54
N TYR A 182 12.78 -10.64 26.82
CA TYR A 182 11.42 -11.15 26.70
C TYR A 182 11.32 -12.55 27.30
N ASP A 183 10.37 -12.74 28.21
CA ASP A 183 10.11 -14.01 28.87
C ASP A 183 8.63 -14.41 28.69
N VAL A 184 8.39 -15.66 28.30
CA VAL A 184 7.01 -16.21 28.28
C VAL A 184 6.66 -16.62 29.70
N THR A 185 5.79 -15.86 30.36
CA THR A 185 5.41 -16.08 31.77
C THR A 185 4.20 -17.00 31.91
N GLY A 186 3.42 -17.19 30.85
CA GLY A 186 2.25 -18.05 30.87
C GLY A 186 1.81 -18.53 29.50
N ARG A 187 1.23 -19.74 29.47
CA ARG A 187 0.48 -20.26 28.34
C ARG A 187 -0.84 -20.83 28.86
N SER A 188 -1.95 -20.42 28.27
CA SER A 188 -3.29 -20.88 28.65
C SER A 188 -4.13 -21.19 27.40
N GLY A 189 -5.25 -21.87 27.59
CA GLY A 189 -6.17 -22.26 26.51
C GLY A 189 -5.77 -23.55 25.77
N PRO A 190 -6.72 -24.17 25.05
CA PRO A 190 -6.46 -25.37 24.25
C PRO A 190 -5.57 -25.05 23.04
N ASP A 191 -4.97 -26.06 22.40
CA ASP A 191 -4.01 -25.84 21.31
C ASP A 191 -4.56 -24.99 20.15
N HIS A 192 -5.86 -25.15 19.84
CA HIS A 192 -6.56 -24.38 18.81
C HIS A 192 -7.01 -22.97 19.26
N ALA A 193 -6.81 -22.62 20.53
CA ALA A 193 -7.10 -21.30 21.11
C ALA A 193 -6.07 -20.93 22.19
N SER A 194 -4.79 -21.21 21.90
CA SER A 194 -3.70 -20.93 22.83
C SER A 194 -3.53 -19.44 23.02
N ARG A 195 -3.25 -19.04 24.26
CA ARG A 195 -2.91 -17.67 24.66
C ARG A 195 -1.55 -17.68 25.33
N PHE A 196 -0.70 -16.74 24.94
CA PHE A 196 0.66 -16.58 25.42
C PHE A 196 0.75 -15.27 26.16
N MET A 197 1.19 -15.33 27.42
CA MET A 197 1.54 -14.16 28.22
C MET A 197 3.05 -13.96 28.15
N VAL A 198 3.45 -12.77 27.72
CA VAL A 198 4.85 -12.39 27.55
C VAL A 198 5.13 -11.16 28.37
N LYS A 199 6.22 -11.21 29.14
CA LYS A 199 6.82 -10.09 29.84
C LYS A 199 8.01 -9.55 29.04
N VAL A 200 8.11 -8.23 28.94
CA VAL A 200 9.33 -7.55 28.50
C VAL A 200 9.91 -6.75 29.67
N ARG A 201 11.23 -6.80 29.83
CA ARG A 201 11.96 -6.10 30.91
C ARG A 201 13.21 -5.40 30.37
N ILE A 202 13.51 -4.22 30.90
CA ILE A 202 14.79 -3.53 30.70
C ILE A 202 15.39 -3.28 32.08
N HIS A 203 16.64 -3.71 32.26
CA HIS A 203 17.36 -3.57 33.52
C HIS A 203 17.44 -2.09 33.95
N ASN A 204 17.11 -1.83 35.22
CA ASN A 204 17.04 -0.49 35.82
C ASN A 204 16.08 0.50 35.13
N VAL A 205 15.03 -0.02 34.48
CA VAL A 205 13.93 0.80 33.92
C VAL A 205 12.59 0.29 34.42
N GLY A 206 12.25 -0.97 34.12
CA GLY A 206 10.94 -1.54 34.47
C GLY A 206 10.63 -2.83 33.72
N GLU A 207 9.36 -3.21 33.75
CA GLU A 207 8.80 -4.34 33.02
C GLU A 207 7.34 -4.09 32.63
N ALA A 208 6.88 -4.71 31.54
CA ALA A 208 5.50 -4.70 31.07
C ALA A 208 5.11 -6.08 30.54
N GLU A 209 3.82 -6.40 30.56
CA GLU A 209 3.31 -7.70 30.12
C GLU A 209 2.16 -7.53 29.11
N ALA A 210 2.02 -8.50 28.21
CA ALA A 210 0.85 -8.58 27.33
C ALA A 210 0.51 -10.03 26.98
N GLU A 211 -0.76 -10.24 26.62
CA GLU A 211 -1.30 -11.53 26.19
C GLU A 211 -1.73 -11.48 24.72
N ALA A 212 -1.40 -12.52 23.95
CA ALA A 212 -1.92 -12.70 22.59
C ALA A 212 -2.06 -14.18 22.20
N THR A 213 -2.68 -14.44 21.05
CA THR A 213 -2.89 -15.79 20.51
C THR A 213 -1.61 -16.43 19.94
N SER A 214 -0.53 -15.66 19.81
CA SER A 214 0.79 -16.16 19.44
C SER A 214 1.88 -15.50 20.27
N LYS A 215 2.99 -16.21 20.49
CA LYS A 215 4.17 -15.67 21.19
C LYS A 215 4.69 -14.39 20.53
N SER A 216 4.75 -14.35 19.20
CA SER A 216 5.25 -13.19 18.46
C SER A 216 4.38 -11.95 18.65
N GLU A 217 3.04 -12.10 18.61
CA GLU A 217 2.14 -10.98 18.89
C GLU A 217 2.17 -10.55 20.36
N ALA A 218 2.27 -11.49 21.29
CA ALA A 218 2.38 -11.17 22.72
C ALA A 218 3.65 -10.36 23.01
N GLU A 219 4.76 -10.72 22.37
CA GLU A 219 6.01 -9.95 22.43
C GLU A 219 5.88 -8.53 21.85
N LYS A 220 5.16 -8.36 20.72
CA LYS A 220 4.90 -7.03 20.13
C LYS A 220 4.05 -6.17 21.06
N LEU A 221 2.98 -6.73 21.61
CA LEU A 221 2.09 -6.02 22.53
C LEU A 221 2.82 -5.65 23.84
N ALA A 222 3.65 -6.55 24.38
CA ALA A 222 4.43 -6.27 25.59
C ALA A 222 5.42 -5.12 25.35
N ALA A 223 6.10 -5.12 24.19
CA ALA A 223 7.01 -4.04 23.82
C ALA A 223 6.29 -2.70 23.66
N LYS A 224 5.07 -2.71 23.09
CA LYS A 224 4.23 -1.52 22.97
C LYS A 224 3.82 -1.01 24.36
N ALA A 225 3.32 -1.88 25.23
CA ALA A 225 2.92 -1.53 26.59
C ALA A 225 4.09 -0.94 27.40
N PHE A 226 5.30 -1.47 27.24
CA PHE A 226 6.49 -0.91 27.87
C PHE A 226 6.78 0.52 27.41
N LEU A 227 6.74 0.76 26.09
CA LEU A 227 6.95 2.10 25.53
C LEU A 227 5.86 3.08 25.97
N GLU A 228 4.61 2.64 26.14
CA GLU A 228 3.54 3.50 26.65
C GLU A 228 3.74 3.87 28.13
N GLN A 229 4.36 2.99 28.92
CA GLN A 229 4.54 3.18 30.35
C GLN A 229 5.85 3.88 30.73
N PHE A 230 6.92 3.63 29.97
CA PHE A 230 8.29 4.08 30.30
C PHE A 230 8.95 4.88 29.17
N GLY A 231 8.31 4.98 27.99
CA GLY A 231 8.85 5.58 26.77
C GLY A 231 8.96 7.09 26.81
#